data_AF-A0A1I7KQ13-F1
#
_entry.id   AF-A0A1I7KQ13-F1
#
_cell.length_a   1.000
_cell.length_b   1.000
_cell.length_c   1.000
_cell.angle_alpha   90.00
_cell.angle_beta   90.00
_cell.angle_gamma   90.00
#
_symmetry.space_group_name_H-M   'P 1'
#
loop_
_entity.id
_entity.type
_entity.pdbx_description
1 polymer ?
#
loop_
_entity_poly.entity_id
_entity_poly.type
_entity_poly.pdbx_seq_one_letter_code
_entity_poly.pdbx_strand_id
1 'polypeptide(L)'
;MTSREQLQALIRAEIDRQRPVAVARRTLELLVESAIRRSDAPPGYQVVDRDGSPRTRSVAGEALPLTLGDLVDELRRQHPTMFQPAAAPAPPTGDAPRDWIVVKPAAAPEPPARPAPASRWQDALSGLAARLRPPAREPEASAAAPVPVPPVPPGEGLKPGLARPQPLPGRGASRRPVYAVLGGLAVLGVGYALLRGGGEPAREAAIVQAPAQGAGQGAGRSRSAETRPAETKPAERKTAEAKPAPDSKNPEAKGPEAKREPVETGALVPEAAGPIAGVAEVLDTATLRLGGRTLRLYGVEAARGAQAGDLTGYLGGRPVNCQPSPAKTAWICTVDGHDLSEVVLYNGGGRATPEATPDLVEAERHARTGKLGIWAKP
;
A
#
# COMPACT_ATOMS: atom_id res chain seq x y z
N MET A 1 -32.30 26.17 -7.02
CA MET A 1 -30.86 26.08 -6.69
C MET A 1 -30.27 27.47 -6.77
N THR A 2 -29.55 27.91 -5.75
CA THR A 2 -28.82 29.18 -5.80
C THR A 2 -27.62 29.09 -6.76
N SER A 3 -27.11 30.22 -7.25
CA SER A 3 -25.86 30.24 -8.05
C SER A 3 -24.66 29.68 -7.28
N ARG A 4 -24.77 29.51 -5.95
CA ARG A 4 -23.70 28.97 -5.10
C ARG A 4 -23.73 27.46 -5.14
N GLU A 5 -24.93 26.92 -4.97
CA GLU A 5 -25.19 25.48 -5.10
C GLU A 5 -24.83 24.98 -6.49
N GLN A 6 -25.10 25.75 -7.54
CA GLN A 6 -24.71 25.40 -8.91
C GLN A 6 -23.18 25.31 -9.06
N LEU A 7 -22.43 26.30 -8.57
CA LEU A 7 -20.97 26.26 -8.60
C LEU A 7 -20.41 25.10 -7.78
N GLN A 8 -20.96 24.84 -6.59
CA GLN A 8 -20.56 23.71 -5.76
C GLN A 8 -20.85 22.36 -6.43
N ALA A 9 -21.98 22.25 -7.14
CA ALA A 9 -22.30 21.06 -7.92
C ALA A 9 -21.30 20.84 -9.07
N LEU A 10 -20.87 21.91 -9.75
CA LEU A 10 -19.82 21.84 -10.77
C LEU A 10 -18.47 21.40 -10.19
N ILE A 11 -18.07 21.98 -9.05
CA ILE A 11 -16.84 21.60 -8.33
C ILE A 11 -16.87 20.11 -7.97
N ARG A 12 -17.98 19.63 -7.38
CA ARG A 12 -18.13 18.22 -7.01
C ARG A 12 -18.08 17.30 -8.22
N ALA A 13 -18.78 17.66 -9.30
CA ALA A 13 -18.78 16.87 -10.52
C ALA A 13 -17.38 16.75 -11.14
N GLU A 14 -16.60 17.83 -11.15
CA GLU A 14 -15.24 17.82 -11.68
C GLU A 14 -14.28 17.01 -10.77
N ILE A 15 -14.37 17.20 -9.45
CA ILE A 15 -13.57 16.41 -8.51
C ILE A 15 -13.91 14.92 -8.66
N ASP A 16 -15.19 14.54 -8.70
CA ASP A 16 -15.62 13.14 -8.85
C ASP A 16 -15.13 12.53 -10.17
N ARG A 17 -15.13 13.28 -11.27
CA ARG A 17 -14.58 12.85 -12.57
C ARG A 17 -13.10 12.42 -12.45
N GLN A 18 -12.35 13.07 -11.57
CA GLN A 18 -10.92 12.84 -11.37
C GLN A 18 -10.61 11.70 -10.39
N ARG A 19 -11.64 11.01 -9.86
CA ARG A 19 -11.53 9.84 -8.97
C ARG A 19 -10.71 10.14 -7.70
N PRO A 20 -11.23 10.97 -6.78
CA PRO A 20 -10.52 11.28 -5.55
C PRO A 20 -10.53 10.06 -4.62
N VAL A 21 -9.59 10.00 -3.68
CA VAL A 21 -9.71 9.09 -2.53
C VAL A 21 -10.83 9.61 -1.63
N ALA A 22 -11.67 8.70 -1.11
CA ALA A 22 -12.87 9.07 -0.35
C ALA A 22 -12.59 10.04 0.82
N VAL A 23 -11.46 9.83 1.52
CA VAL A 23 -11.05 10.70 2.65
C VAL A 23 -10.58 12.10 2.21
N ALA A 24 -10.07 12.24 0.98
CA ALA A 24 -9.52 13.49 0.47
C ALA A 24 -10.59 14.39 -0.20
N ARG A 25 -11.76 13.82 -0.55
CA ARG A 25 -12.82 14.52 -1.28
C ARG A 25 -13.18 15.87 -0.67
N ARG A 26 -13.43 15.91 0.65
CA ARG A 26 -13.85 17.16 1.32
C ARG A 26 -12.74 18.21 1.32
N THR A 27 -11.49 17.80 1.47
CA THR A 27 -10.33 18.69 1.41
C THR A 27 -10.15 19.28 0.02
N LEU A 28 -10.28 18.45 -1.03
CA LEU A 28 -10.22 18.91 -2.42
C LEU A 28 -11.32 19.93 -2.72
N GLU A 29 -12.56 19.69 -2.26
CA GLU A 29 -13.65 20.66 -2.41
C GLU A 29 -13.27 22.02 -1.80
N LEU A 30 -12.70 22.04 -0.59
CA LEU A 30 -12.30 23.29 0.08
C LEU A 30 -11.15 24.01 -0.63
N LEU A 31 -10.15 23.26 -1.11
CA LEU A 31 -9.03 23.82 -1.88
C LEU A 31 -9.53 24.47 -3.16
N VAL A 32 -10.37 23.75 -3.91
CA VAL A 32 -10.95 24.25 -5.17
C VAL A 32 -11.88 25.44 -4.91
N GLU A 33 -12.74 25.40 -3.88
CA GLU A 33 -13.59 26.54 -3.48
C GLU A 33 -12.76 27.80 -3.15
N SER A 34 -11.60 27.63 -2.50
CA SER A 34 -10.74 28.77 -2.14
C SER A 34 -10.09 29.45 -3.35
N ALA A 35 -9.80 28.67 -4.39
CA ALA A 35 -9.15 29.11 -5.63
C ALA A 35 -10.13 29.61 -6.70
N ILE A 36 -11.43 29.63 -6.42
CA ILE A 36 -12.45 30.08 -7.37
C ILE A 36 -13.11 31.37 -6.89
N ARG A 37 -13.37 32.28 -7.83
CA ARG A 37 -14.26 33.43 -7.66
C ARG A 37 -15.40 33.32 -8.64
N ARG A 38 -16.55 33.87 -8.26
CA ARG A 38 -17.66 34.02 -9.19
C ARG A 38 -17.32 35.09 -10.21
N SER A 39 -17.80 34.87 -11.43
CA SER A 39 -17.71 35.82 -12.52
C SER A 39 -19.07 35.89 -13.19
N ASP A 40 -19.43 37.07 -13.69
CA ASP A 40 -20.65 37.26 -14.47
C ASP A 40 -20.46 36.79 -15.93
N ALA A 41 -19.20 36.61 -16.36
CA ALA A 41 -18.86 36.05 -17.66
C ALA A 41 -18.95 34.51 -17.66
N PRO A 42 -19.42 33.87 -18.74
CA PRO A 42 -19.34 32.42 -18.89
C PRO A 42 -17.90 31.92 -18.68
N PRO A 43 -17.66 30.85 -17.89
CA PRO A 43 -18.62 29.85 -17.40
C PRO A 43 -19.32 30.16 -16.06
N GLY A 44 -19.27 31.41 -15.58
CA GLY A 44 -19.87 31.82 -14.29
C GLY A 44 -18.89 31.76 -13.11
N TYR A 45 -17.62 31.44 -13.39
CA TYR A 45 -16.54 31.37 -12.41
C TYR A 45 -15.19 31.69 -13.06
N GLN A 46 -14.22 32.07 -12.23
CA GLN A 46 -12.85 32.34 -12.61
C GLN A 46 -11.91 31.74 -11.56
N VAL A 47 -10.87 31.04 -12.02
CA VAL A 47 -9.82 30.52 -11.13
C VAL A 47 -8.84 31.64 -10.83
N VAL A 48 -8.56 31.86 -9.55
CA VAL A 48 -7.68 32.90 -9.05
C VAL A 48 -6.50 32.31 -8.28
N ASP A 49 -5.41 33.06 -8.21
CA ASP A 49 -4.27 32.73 -7.37
C ASP A 49 -4.51 33.14 -5.91
N ARG A 50 -3.46 33.01 -5.09
CA ARG A 50 -3.47 33.37 -3.67
C ARG A 50 -3.75 34.85 -3.44
N ASP A 51 -3.37 35.71 -4.38
CA ASP A 51 -3.54 37.16 -4.31
C ASP A 51 -4.89 37.60 -4.90
N GLY A 52 -5.67 36.65 -5.44
CA GLY A 52 -6.98 36.90 -6.05
C GLY A 52 -6.91 37.29 -7.52
N SER A 53 -5.74 37.24 -8.14
CA SER A 53 -5.57 37.56 -9.56
C SER A 53 -5.99 36.36 -10.43
N PRO A 54 -6.64 36.59 -11.58
CA PRO A 54 -7.03 35.52 -12.50
C PRO A 54 -5.83 34.70 -12.99
N ARG A 55 -5.92 33.38 -12.90
CA ARG A 55 -4.91 32.47 -13.44
C ARG A 55 -5.18 32.15 -14.90
N THR A 56 -4.11 32.09 -15.69
CA THR A 56 -4.14 31.67 -17.10
C THR A 56 -3.20 30.49 -17.33
N ARG A 57 -3.47 29.70 -18.37
CA ARG A 57 -2.59 28.66 -18.88
C ARG A 57 -2.16 29.02 -20.31
N SER A 58 -0.92 28.69 -20.67
CA SER A 58 -0.45 28.82 -22.04
C SER A 58 -0.78 27.56 -22.83
N VAL A 59 -1.56 27.70 -23.91
CA VAL A 59 -1.82 26.62 -24.87
C VAL A 59 -1.45 27.15 -26.25
N ALA A 60 -0.48 26.52 -26.91
CA ALA A 60 0.04 26.95 -28.21
C ALA A 60 0.53 28.43 -28.25
N GLY A 61 1.02 28.95 -27.12
CA GLY A 61 1.50 30.33 -27.00
C GLY A 61 0.42 31.37 -26.68
N GLU A 62 -0.85 30.97 -26.59
CA GLU A 62 -1.96 31.82 -26.21
C GLU A 62 -2.29 31.65 -24.72
N ALA A 63 -2.50 32.77 -24.01
CA ALA A 63 -2.89 32.77 -22.60
C ALA A 63 -4.41 32.61 -22.46
N LEU A 64 -4.86 31.40 -22.16
CA LEU A 64 -6.26 31.08 -21.93
C LEU A 64 -6.59 31.10 -20.42
N PRO A 65 -7.81 31.47 -20.01
CA PRO A 65 -8.21 31.37 -18.62
C PRO A 65 -8.11 29.92 -18.12
N LEU A 66 -7.57 29.74 -16.92
CA LEU A 66 -7.44 28.43 -16.30
C LEU A 66 -8.83 27.86 -15.99
N THR A 67 -9.11 26.65 -16.47
CA THR A 67 -10.42 26.00 -16.24
C THR A 67 -10.45 25.25 -14.91
N LEU A 68 -11.65 24.86 -14.46
CA LEU A 68 -11.80 24.02 -13.27
C LEU A 68 -11.08 22.67 -13.43
N GLY A 69 -11.13 22.06 -14.62
CA GLY A 69 -10.41 20.82 -14.91
C GLY A 69 -8.90 20.99 -14.80
N ASP A 70 -8.35 22.08 -15.35
CA ASP A 70 -6.92 22.39 -15.26
C ASP A 70 -6.45 22.56 -13.82
N LEU A 71 -7.26 23.21 -12.99
CA LEU A 71 -6.97 23.39 -11.56
C LEU A 71 -6.93 22.03 -10.83
N VAL A 72 -7.89 21.13 -11.10
CA VAL A 72 -7.90 19.80 -10.47
C VAL A 72 -6.74 18.94 -10.98
N ASP A 73 -6.38 19.05 -12.26
CA ASP A 73 -5.19 18.39 -12.81
C ASP A 73 -3.89 18.89 -12.18
N GLU A 74 -3.80 20.19 -11.88
CA GLU A 74 -2.68 20.77 -11.13
C GLU A 74 -2.61 20.22 -9.71
N LEU A 75 -3.75 20.18 -9.00
CA LEU A 75 -3.84 19.57 -7.67
C LEU A 75 -3.46 18.09 -7.69
N ARG A 76 -3.81 17.36 -8.75
CA ARG A 76 -3.42 15.96 -8.93
C ARG A 76 -1.92 15.78 -9.10
N ARG A 77 -1.27 16.66 -9.87
CA ARG A 77 0.20 16.64 -10.02
C ARG A 77 0.91 16.98 -8.71
N GLN A 78 0.39 17.95 -7.96
CA GLN A 78 0.98 18.39 -6.69
C GLN A 78 0.73 17.42 -5.54
N HIS A 79 -0.45 16.78 -5.52
CA HIS A 79 -0.88 15.87 -4.46
C HIS A 79 -1.41 14.54 -5.02
N PRO A 80 -0.55 13.68 -5.61
CA PRO A 80 -0.99 12.43 -6.24
C PRO A 80 -1.76 11.50 -5.28
N THR A 81 -1.41 11.52 -3.99
CA THR A 81 -2.02 10.68 -2.95
C THR A 81 -3.47 11.03 -2.63
N MET A 82 -3.98 12.20 -3.04
CA MET A 82 -5.39 12.57 -2.89
C MET A 82 -6.29 11.95 -3.97
N PHE A 83 -5.70 11.36 -5.01
CA PHE A 83 -6.41 10.78 -6.15
C PHE A 83 -6.13 9.29 -6.26
N GLN A 84 -7.10 8.54 -6.77
CA GLN A 84 -6.90 7.13 -7.06
C GLN A 84 -5.98 7.01 -8.28
N PRO A 85 -5.06 6.03 -8.31
CA PRO A 85 -4.28 5.74 -9.50
C PRO A 85 -5.22 5.47 -10.67
N ALA A 86 -4.83 5.93 -11.87
CA ALA A 86 -5.58 5.60 -13.07
C ALA A 86 -5.72 4.08 -13.12
N ALA A 87 -6.97 3.60 -13.21
CA ALA A 87 -7.21 2.16 -13.32
C ALA A 87 -6.39 1.67 -14.51
N ALA A 88 -5.49 0.72 -14.27
CA ALA A 88 -4.68 0.13 -15.33
C ALA A 88 -5.64 -0.31 -16.45
N PRO A 89 -5.30 -0.05 -17.73
CA PRO A 89 -6.13 -0.51 -18.83
C PRO A 89 -6.37 -2.01 -18.64
N ALA A 90 -7.63 -2.42 -18.66
CA ALA A 90 -7.97 -3.83 -18.58
C ALA A 90 -7.22 -4.54 -19.70
N PRO A 91 -6.53 -5.67 -19.41
CA PRO A 91 -5.84 -6.42 -20.44
C PRO A 91 -6.85 -6.78 -21.54
N PRO A 92 -6.46 -6.72 -22.84
CA PRO A 92 -7.37 -7.09 -23.92
C PRO A 92 -7.87 -8.52 -23.65
N THR A 93 -9.19 -8.70 -23.62
CA THR A 93 -9.83 -10.02 -23.64
C THR A 93 -9.56 -10.65 -25.00
N GLY A 94 -8.37 -11.23 -25.15
CA GLY A 94 -7.91 -11.94 -26.32
C GLY A 94 -6.94 -13.03 -25.87
N ASP A 95 -7.32 -14.26 -26.18
CA ASP A 95 -6.70 -15.54 -25.83
C ASP A 95 -6.86 -16.06 -24.40
N ALA A 96 -7.32 -17.31 -24.36
CA ALA A 96 -7.64 -18.08 -23.17
C ALA A 96 -6.48 -18.07 -22.16
N PRO A 97 -6.77 -17.94 -20.85
CA PRO A 97 -5.76 -17.96 -19.82
C PRO A 97 -5.04 -19.31 -19.84
N ARG A 98 -3.71 -19.29 -20.03
CA ARG A 98 -2.87 -20.39 -19.55
C ARG A 98 -2.93 -20.34 -18.02
N ASP A 99 -3.42 -21.42 -17.42
CA ASP A 99 -3.78 -21.65 -16.00
C ASP A 99 -2.68 -21.41 -14.92
N TRP A 100 -1.70 -20.53 -15.12
CA TRP A 100 -0.61 -20.34 -14.16
C TRP A 100 -0.45 -18.91 -13.63
N ILE A 101 -1.22 -17.93 -14.11
CA ILE A 101 -1.25 -16.58 -13.52
C ILE A 101 -2.55 -16.41 -12.74
N VAL A 102 -2.56 -16.98 -11.54
CA VAL A 102 -3.51 -16.59 -10.50
C VAL A 102 -2.70 -15.91 -9.41
N VAL A 103 -2.41 -14.63 -9.59
CA VAL A 103 -2.23 -13.75 -8.45
C VAL A 103 -3.61 -13.65 -7.81
N LYS A 104 -3.85 -14.47 -6.79
CA LYS A 104 -4.97 -14.25 -5.90
C LYS A 104 -4.76 -12.82 -5.36
N PRO A 105 -5.64 -11.85 -5.66
CA PRO A 105 -5.55 -10.57 -4.97
C PRO A 105 -5.56 -10.90 -3.49
N ALA A 106 -4.60 -10.36 -2.75
CA ALA A 106 -4.52 -10.54 -1.31
C ALA A 106 -5.94 -10.43 -0.76
N ALA A 107 -6.45 -11.51 -0.17
CA ALA A 107 -7.69 -11.45 0.56
C ALA A 107 -7.49 -10.30 1.54
N ALA A 108 -8.27 -9.22 1.35
CA ALA A 108 -8.28 -8.11 2.26
C ALA A 108 -8.34 -8.70 3.68
N PRO A 109 -7.50 -8.25 4.63
CA PRO A 109 -7.59 -8.74 6.00
C PRO A 109 -9.06 -8.64 6.40
N GLU A 110 -9.64 -9.79 6.70
CA GLU A 110 -11.05 -9.88 7.06
C GLU A 110 -11.26 -8.87 8.18
N PRO A 111 -12.11 -7.84 7.97
CA PRO A 111 -12.33 -6.85 9.01
C PRO A 111 -12.76 -7.62 10.26
N PRO A 112 -12.18 -7.34 11.44
CA PRO A 112 -12.54 -8.05 12.66
C PRO A 112 -14.07 -8.06 12.74
N ALA A 113 -14.63 -9.26 12.85
CA ALA A 113 -16.07 -9.49 12.79
C ALA A 113 -16.76 -8.40 13.60
N ARG A 114 -17.52 -7.54 12.90
CA ARG A 114 -18.24 -6.46 13.57
C ARG A 114 -19.08 -7.13 14.66
N PRO A 115 -18.92 -6.75 15.94
CA PRO A 115 -19.76 -7.30 16.99
C PRO A 115 -21.22 -7.15 16.55
N ALA A 116 -21.95 -8.26 16.56
CA ALA A 116 -23.36 -8.27 16.20
C ALA A 116 -24.05 -7.14 16.97
N PRO A 117 -25.05 -6.43 16.39
CA PRO A 117 -25.69 -5.29 17.03
C PRO A 117 -26.26 -5.60 18.44
N ALA A 118 -26.49 -6.89 18.74
CA ALA A 118 -26.84 -7.37 20.07
C ALA A 118 -25.75 -7.20 21.14
N SER A 119 -24.46 -7.37 20.82
CA SER A 119 -23.39 -7.28 21.82
C SER A 119 -23.03 -5.83 22.19
N ARG A 120 -23.21 -4.87 21.27
CA ARG A 120 -23.09 -3.43 21.61
C ARG A 120 -24.14 -2.96 22.62
N TRP A 121 -25.33 -3.55 22.60
CA TRP A 121 -26.38 -3.25 23.58
C TRP A 121 -26.10 -3.89 24.94
N GLN A 122 -25.54 -5.11 24.95
CA GLN A 122 -25.16 -5.79 26.19
C GLN A 122 -24.01 -5.07 26.90
N ASP A 123 -23.01 -4.56 26.17
CA ASP A 123 -21.90 -3.77 26.73
C ASP A 123 -22.36 -2.39 27.25
N ALA A 124 -23.32 -1.77 26.57
CA ALA A 124 -23.92 -0.52 27.03
C ALA A 124 -24.74 -0.71 28.32
N LEU A 125 -25.47 -1.82 28.43
CA LEU A 125 -26.28 -2.15 29.62
C LEU A 125 -25.42 -2.58 30.81
N SER A 126 -24.34 -3.33 30.59
CA SER A 126 -23.41 -3.74 31.65
C SER A 126 -22.60 -2.56 32.19
N GLY A 127 -22.21 -1.61 31.34
CA GLY A 127 -21.60 -0.35 31.76
C GLY A 127 -22.53 0.54 32.60
N LEU A 128 -23.83 0.53 32.32
CA LEU A 128 -24.84 1.28 33.08
C LEU A 128 -25.16 0.59 34.42
N ALA A 129 -25.20 -0.74 34.45
CA ALA A 129 -25.34 -1.51 35.69
C ALA A 129 -24.15 -1.34 36.64
N ALA A 130 -22.93 -1.23 36.11
CA ALA A 130 -21.73 -0.95 36.90
C ALA A 130 -21.75 0.47 37.52
N ARG A 131 -22.30 1.47 36.80
CA ARG A 131 -22.42 2.85 37.29
C ARG A 131 -23.58 3.06 38.27
N LEU A 132 -24.57 2.18 38.28
CA LEU A 132 -25.70 2.21 39.23
C LEU A 132 -25.44 1.36 40.48
N ARG A 133 -24.29 0.68 40.57
CA ARG A 133 -23.93 -0.08 41.77
C ARG A 133 -23.52 0.91 42.87
N PRO A 134 -24.27 0.99 43.98
CA PRO A 134 -23.87 1.83 45.09
C PRO A 134 -22.51 1.32 45.63
N PRO A 135 -21.60 2.22 46.04
CA PRO A 135 -20.33 1.79 46.62
C PRO A 135 -20.61 0.90 47.82
N ALA A 136 -19.99 -0.28 47.83
CA ALA A 136 -20.06 -1.19 48.96
C ALA A 136 -19.56 -0.43 50.19
N ARG A 137 -20.42 -0.34 51.20
CA ARG A 137 -20.12 0.27 52.49
C ARG A 137 -19.02 -0.58 53.13
N GLU A 138 -17.80 -0.05 53.14
CA GLU A 138 -16.68 -0.67 53.85
C GLU A 138 -17.07 -0.84 55.33
N PRO A 139 -16.88 -2.04 55.91
CA PRO A 139 -17.12 -2.25 57.32
C PRO A 139 -16.10 -1.45 58.14
N GLU A 140 -16.67 -0.56 58.95
CA GLU A 140 -16.07 0.26 59.99
C GLU A 140 -15.06 -0.55 60.82
N ALA A 141 -13.77 -0.37 60.50
CA ALA A 141 -12.68 -0.88 61.31
C ALA A 141 -12.40 0.14 62.43
N SER A 142 -12.67 -0.36 63.64
CA SER A 142 -12.55 0.27 64.94
C SER A 142 -11.22 0.99 65.20
N ALA A 143 -11.35 2.17 65.83
CA ALA A 143 -10.46 2.75 66.83
C ALA A 143 -8.94 2.83 66.57
N ALA A 144 -8.46 4.03 66.27
CA ALA A 144 -7.08 4.45 66.56
C ALA A 144 -7.06 5.87 67.14
N ALA A 145 -6.31 6.01 68.23
CA ALA A 145 -6.27 7.13 69.17
C ALA A 145 -5.71 8.46 68.60
N PRO A 146 -6.00 9.62 69.25
CA PRO A 146 -5.49 10.92 68.84
C PRO A 146 -4.00 11.09 69.19
N VAL A 147 -3.20 11.51 68.19
CA VAL A 147 -1.80 11.92 68.36
C VAL A 147 -1.75 13.44 68.62
N PRO A 148 -0.96 13.92 69.62
CA PRO A 148 -0.89 15.33 69.98
C PRO A 148 -0.03 16.17 69.01
N VAL A 149 -0.47 17.41 68.79
CA VAL A 149 0.15 18.44 67.96
C VAL A 149 1.28 19.15 68.74
N PRO A 150 2.48 19.36 68.17
CA PRO A 150 3.53 20.16 68.81
C PRO A 150 3.34 21.68 68.62
N PRO A 151 3.72 22.52 69.60
CA PRO A 151 3.56 23.98 69.53
C PRO A 151 4.63 24.69 68.70
N VAL A 152 4.21 25.75 68.01
CA VAL A 152 5.02 26.66 67.18
C VAL A 152 5.61 27.78 68.05
N PRO A 153 6.90 28.14 67.91
CA PRO A 153 7.51 29.25 68.66
C PRO A 153 7.17 30.63 68.07
N PRO A 154 7.08 31.69 68.91
CA PRO A 154 6.75 33.05 68.49
C PRO A 154 8.02 33.84 68.10
N GLY A 155 7.93 34.66 67.05
CA GLY A 155 9.02 35.53 66.65
C GLY A 155 8.71 36.43 65.46
N GLU A 156 8.29 37.66 65.79
CA GLU A 156 8.61 38.93 65.13
C GLU A 156 8.12 39.23 63.69
N GLY A 157 7.31 40.30 63.60
CA GLY A 157 7.80 41.48 62.88
C GLY A 157 7.12 41.86 61.55
N LEU A 158 5.98 42.56 61.67
CA LEU A 158 5.63 43.78 60.91
C LEU A 158 5.68 43.77 59.36
N LYS A 159 4.49 43.90 58.74
CA LYS A 159 4.07 45.11 57.98
C LYS A 159 2.60 45.01 57.53
N PRO A 160 1.73 45.97 57.92
CA PRO A 160 0.35 46.06 57.42
C PRO A 160 0.31 46.95 56.17
N GLY A 161 -0.42 46.53 55.12
CA GLY A 161 -0.58 47.40 53.96
C GLY A 161 -1.37 46.79 52.81
N LEU A 162 -2.67 47.11 52.77
CA LEU A 162 -3.44 47.44 51.57
C LEU A 162 -3.58 46.35 50.47
N ALA A 163 -4.67 45.56 50.55
CA ALA A 163 -5.36 45.14 49.34
C ALA A 163 -6.87 44.97 49.60
N ARG A 164 -7.62 45.70 48.78
CA ARG A 164 -9.04 46.05 48.81
C ARG A 164 -9.95 44.85 48.45
N PRO A 165 -11.12 44.69 49.07
CA PRO A 165 -12.12 43.72 48.64
C PRO A 165 -12.92 44.27 47.45
N GLN A 166 -13.11 43.47 46.40
CA GLN A 166 -14.12 43.74 45.37
C GLN A 166 -15.28 42.73 45.43
N PRO A 167 -16.53 43.20 45.28
CA PRO A 167 -17.73 42.41 45.45
C PRO A 167 -18.16 41.65 44.18
N LEU A 168 -18.88 40.55 44.42
CA LEU A 168 -19.66 39.76 43.47
C LEU A 168 -20.73 40.59 42.75
N PRO A 169 -21.04 40.21 41.50
CA PRO A 169 -22.42 40.00 41.07
C PRO A 169 -22.55 38.55 40.56
N GLY A 170 -23.63 37.81 40.76
CA GLY A 170 -25.00 38.23 40.60
C GLY A 170 -25.69 37.16 39.77
N ARG A 171 -26.45 36.34 40.48
CA ARG A 171 -27.27 35.18 40.09
C ARG A 171 -28.22 35.50 38.93
N GLY A 172 -28.21 34.70 37.88
CA GLY A 172 -29.22 34.70 36.81
C GLY A 172 -29.72 33.28 36.54
N ALA A 173 -30.87 32.94 37.12
CA ALA A 173 -31.55 31.67 36.94
C ALA A 173 -32.21 31.59 35.56
N SER A 174 -32.09 30.45 34.87
CA SER A 174 -33.06 30.04 33.85
C SER A 174 -33.62 28.68 34.22
N ARG A 175 -34.93 28.69 34.51
CA ARG A 175 -35.77 27.54 34.81
C ARG A 175 -36.03 26.74 33.51
N ARG A 176 -36.16 25.43 33.71
CA ARG A 176 -36.52 24.37 32.75
C ARG A 176 -37.83 24.66 31.98
N PRO A 177 -38.18 23.87 30.94
CA PRO A 177 -38.98 22.69 31.27
C PRO A 177 -38.62 21.40 30.50
N VAL A 178 -38.85 20.30 31.22
CA VAL A 178 -38.93 18.91 30.77
C VAL A 178 -40.37 18.67 30.32
N TYR A 179 -40.61 18.33 29.06
CA TYR A 179 -41.71 17.52 28.46
C TYR A 179 -41.35 17.43 26.95
N ALA A 180 -41.44 16.34 26.19
CA ALA A 180 -42.16 15.10 26.34
C ALA A 180 -41.41 13.97 25.59
N VAL A 181 -41.57 12.78 26.15
CA VAL A 181 -41.31 11.46 25.56
C VAL A 181 -42.45 11.16 24.58
N LEU A 182 -42.12 10.67 23.37
CA LEU A 182 -42.87 9.74 22.50
C LEU A 182 -42.60 10.05 21.01
N GLY A 183 -41.83 9.19 20.34
CA GLY A 183 -41.68 9.28 18.88
C GLY A 183 -40.61 8.37 18.28
N GLY A 184 -40.47 7.12 18.75
CA GLY A 184 -39.34 6.27 18.34
C GLY A 184 -39.61 4.76 18.28
N LEU A 185 -40.86 4.32 18.06
CA LEU A 185 -41.20 2.88 18.02
C LEU A 185 -42.27 2.55 16.96
N ALA A 186 -42.14 3.04 15.72
CA ALA A 186 -43.05 2.66 14.63
C ALA A 186 -42.44 2.47 13.23
N VAL A 187 -41.13 2.72 13.02
CA VAL A 187 -40.52 2.56 11.67
C VAL A 187 -39.50 1.41 11.59
N LEU A 188 -39.17 0.77 12.71
CA LEU A 188 -38.25 -0.38 12.76
C LEU A 188 -38.92 -1.75 12.67
N GLY A 189 -40.25 -1.82 12.56
CA GLY A 189 -41.03 -3.06 12.47
C GLY A 189 -41.38 -3.54 11.07
N VAL A 190 -41.25 -2.68 10.04
CA VAL A 190 -41.72 -3.00 8.67
C VAL A 190 -40.59 -3.49 7.75
N GLY A 191 -39.32 -3.18 8.05
CA GLY A 191 -38.19 -3.63 7.22
C GLY A 191 -37.71 -5.07 7.48
N TYR A 192 -38.00 -5.63 8.66
CA TYR A 192 -37.41 -6.91 9.09
C TYR A 192 -38.21 -8.14 8.62
N ALA A 193 -39.47 -7.97 8.19
CA ALA A 193 -40.31 -9.06 7.68
C ALA A 193 -40.15 -9.35 6.18
N LEU A 194 -39.45 -8.48 5.42
CA LEU A 194 -39.24 -8.65 3.97
C LEU A 194 -37.87 -9.25 3.58
N LEU A 195 -36.97 -9.52 4.54
CA LEU A 195 -35.63 -10.06 4.24
C LEU A 195 -35.40 -11.52 4.68
N ARG A 196 -36.42 -12.24 5.17
CA ARG A 196 -36.23 -13.61 5.69
C ARG A 196 -37.21 -14.69 5.23
N GLY A 197 -38.05 -14.44 4.24
CA GLY A 197 -38.98 -15.47 3.76
C GLY A 197 -39.21 -15.38 2.26
N GLY A 198 -38.74 -16.38 1.51
CA GLY A 198 -39.02 -16.47 0.07
C GLY A 198 -38.21 -17.53 -0.65
N GLY A 199 -38.11 -18.73 -0.07
CA GLY A 199 -37.79 -19.93 -0.83
C GLY A 199 -38.92 -20.25 -1.81
N GLU A 200 -38.53 -20.82 -2.95
CA GLU A 200 -39.37 -21.23 -4.07
C GLU A 200 -40.59 -22.06 -3.67
N PRO A 201 -41.73 -21.89 -4.39
CA PRO A 201 -42.72 -22.95 -4.52
C PRO A 201 -42.57 -23.66 -5.88
N ALA A 202 -42.28 -24.95 -5.80
CA ALA A 202 -42.56 -25.90 -6.86
C ALA A 202 -44.07 -26.09 -7.06
N ARG A 203 -44.50 -26.16 -8.33
CA ARG A 203 -45.69 -26.89 -8.84
C ARG A 203 -45.26 -27.44 -10.20
N GLU A 204 -45.02 -28.73 -10.35
CA GLU A 204 -45.99 -29.83 -10.54
C GLU A 204 -46.77 -29.72 -11.86
N ALA A 205 -46.35 -30.52 -12.85
CA ALA A 205 -47.13 -31.58 -13.53
C ALA A 205 -46.70 -31.76 -15.00
N ALA A 206 -46.19 -32.95 -15.35
CA ALA A 206 -46.77 -33.83 -16.37
C ALA A 206 -45.84 -35.01 -16.75
N ILE A 207 -46.22 -36.22 -16.29
CA ILE A 207 -46.42 -37.49 -17.03
C ILE A 207 -45.35 -37.90 -18.08
N VAL A 208 -44.72 -39.08 -17.90
CA VAL A 208 -44.85 -40.31 -18.75
C VAL A 208 -43.91 -41.42 -18.21
N GLN A 209 -44.55 -42.51 -17.76
CA GLN A 209 -44.24 -43.95 -17.84
C GLN A 209 -42.79 -44.49 -17.91
N ALA A 210 -42.39 -45.24 -16.87
CA ALA A 210 -42.19 -46.72 -16.80
C ALA A 210 -41.18 -47.44 -17.76
N PRO A 211 -40.81 -48.73 -17.53
CA PRO A 211 -39.43 -49.11 -17.17
C PRO A 211 -38.81 -50.21 -18.08
N ALA A 212 -37.57 -50.62 -17.78
CA ALA A 212 -37.09 -52.03 -17.71
C ALA A 212 -35.69 -52.30 -18.32
N GLN A 213 -34.89 -53.09 -17.57
CA GLN A 213 -33.85 -54.05 -18.02
C GLN A 213 -32.56 -53.47 -18.64
N GLY A 214 -31.35 -53.99 -18.44
CA GLY A 214 -30.79 -55.17 -17.79
C GLY A 214 -29.29 -54.91 -17.52
N ALA A 215 -28.66 -55.55 -16.53
CA ALA A 215 -27.89 -56.80 -16.67
C ALA A 215 -26.50 -56.64 -17.34
N GLY A 216 -25.46 -57.14 -16.64
CA GLY A 216 -24.11 -57.45 -17.16
C GLY A 216 -22.99 -56.74 -16.38
N GLN A 217 -22.29 -57.35 -15.42
CA GLN A 217 -21.16 -58.31 -15.57
C GLN A 217 -19.98 -57.71 -16.38
N GLY A 218 -18.69 -57.79 -16.02
CA GLY A 218 -17.94 -58.45 -14.95
C GLY A 218 -16.63 -57.67 -14.70
N ALA A 219 -15.95 -57.81 -13.56
CA ALA A 219 -15.04 -58.90 -13.18
C ALA A 219 -13.76 -59.02 -14.03
N GLY A 220 -12.61 -58.87 -13.36
CA GLY A 220 -11.24 -59.15 -13.83
C GLY A 220 -10.30 -57.99 -13.48
N ARG A 221 -9.63 -57.91 -12.33
CA ARG A 221 -8.68 -58.83 -11.67
C ARG A 221 -7.59 -59.34 -12.61
N SER A 222 -6.40 -58.74 -12.53
CA SER A 222 -5.11 -59.43 -12.67
C SER A 222 -4.01 -58.57 -12.05
N ARG A 223 -3.26 -59.21 -11.17
CA ARG A 223 -2.12 -58.72 -10.40
C ARG A 223 -0.94 -59.59 -10.81
N SER A 224 0.26 -59.01 -10.71
CA SER A 224 1.54 -59.65 -10.37
C SER A 224 2.56 -59.91 -11.48
N ALA A 225 3.80 -59.72 -11.01
CA ALA A 225 5.07 -60.30 -11.41
C ALA A 225 5.79 -59.63 -12.59
N GLU A 226 6.96 -58.99 -12.45
CA GLU A 226 8.26 -59.42 -11.89
C GLU A 226 9.24 -59.62 -13.05
N THR A 227 10.25 -58.76 -13.19
CA THR A 227 11.65 -59.17 -13.47
C THR A 227 12.62 -58.00 -13.40
N ARG A 228 13.59 -58.11 -12.48
CA ARG A 228 14.96 -57.62 -12.61
C ARG A 228 15.76 -58.75 -13.30
N PRO A 229 16.86 -58.53 -14.04
CA PRO A 229 18.17 -58.49 -13.36
C PRO A 229 19.30 -57.68 -14.04
N ALA A 230 20.41 -57.56 -13.28
CA ALA A 230 21.83 -57.39 -13.67
C ALA A 230 22.25 -56.09 -14.41
N GLU A 231 23.11 -55.22 -13.86
CA GLU A 231 24.51 -55.37 -13.43
C GLU A 231 25.51 -55.50 -14.60
N THR A 232 26.25 -54.42 -14.88
CA THR A 232 27.65 -54.46 -15.36
C THR A 232 28.30 -53.06 -15.32
N LYS A 233 29.19 -52.86 -14.34
CA LYS A 233 30.48 -52.13 -14.45
C LYS A 233 31.56 -53.23 -14.70
N PRO A 234 32.85 -53.01 -15.07
CA PRO A 234 33.71 -51.81 -14.88
C PRO A 234 34.76 -51.55 -15.99
N ALA A 235 35.81 -50.76 -15.66
CA ALA A 235 37.05 -50.39 -16.37
C ALA A 235 36.99 -49.00 -17.03
N GLU A 236 37.58 -47.92 -16.50
CA GLU A 236 38.96 -47.66 -16.03
C GLU A 236 40.01 -47.75 -17.15
N ARG A 237 40.43 -46.59 -17.68
CA ARG A 237 41.78 -46.38 -18.24
C ARG A 237 42.30 -44.98 -17.94
N LYS A 238 43.27 -44.99 -17.04
CA LYS A 238 44.29 -43.99 -16.70
C LYS A 238 45.27 -43.86 -17.88
N THR A 239 45.81 -42.66 -18.16
CA THR A 239 47.16 -42.27 -18.69
C THR A 239 47.05 -40.79 -19.10
N ALA A 240 47.50 -39.82 -18.30
CA ALA A 240 48.87 -39.31 -18.16
C ALA A 240 49.42 -38.56 -19.40
N GLU A 241 49.76 -37.29 -19.14
CA GLU A 241 51.02 -36.61 -19.53
C GLU A 241 51.10 -35.70 -20.77
N ALA A 242 51.81 -34.58 -20.50
CA ALA A 242 52.66 -33.78 -21.38
C ALA A 242 52.06 -32.63 -22.22
N LYS A 243 52.26 -31.42 -21.68
CA LYS A 243 52.63 -30.18 -22.41
C LYS A 243 53.92 -30.43 -23.22
N PRO A 244 54.18 -29.74 -24.35
CA PRO A 244 54.92 -28.48 -24.26
C PRO A 244 54.52 -27.41 -25.29
N ALA A 245 54.85 -26.16 -24.96
CA ALA A 245 54.89 -25.02 -25.88
C ALA A 245 56.10 -25.11 -26.81
N PRO A 246 56.17 -24.25 -27.84
CA PRO A 246 57.40 -23.49 -28.01
C PRO A 246 57.20 -21.99 -28.29
N ASP A 247 58.15 -21.25 -27.73
CA ASP A 247 58.54 -19.86 -27.97
C ASP A 247 58.64 -19.43 -29.44
N SER A 248 58.37 -18.13 -29.68
CA SER A 248 59.31 -17.16 -30.30
C SER A 248 58.62 -15.83 -30.54
N LYS A 249 58.97 -14.74 -29.84
CA LYS A 249 60.08 -13.78 -30.07
C LYS A 249 59.53 -12.43 -30.56
N ASN A 250 59.72 -11.42 -29.71
CA ASN A 250 59.73 -9.99 -30.02
C ASN A 250 60.90 -9.66 -30.99
N PRO A 251 60.88 -8.51 -31.67
CA PRO A 251 61.72 -7.42 -31.15
C PRO A 251 61.13 -6.00 -31.25
N GLU A 252 61.57 -5.18 -30.28
CA GLU A 252 61.52 -3.72 -30.22
C GLU A 252 62.09 -2.99 -31.45
N ALA A 253 61.58 -1.78 -31.69
CA ALA A 253 62.41 -0.61 -32.00
C ALA A 253 61.74 0.73 -31.58
N LYS A 254 62.40 1.42 -30.63
CA LYS A 254 62.53 2.88 -30.37
C LYS A 254 61.84 3.84 -31.37
N GLY A 255 61.03 4.83 -30.97
CA GLY A 255 61.36 6.08 -30.22
C GLY A 255 61.30 7.30 -31.17
N PRO A 256 61.12 8.59 -30.75
CA PRO A 256 61.32 9.14 -29.40
C PRO A 256 60.20 10.08 -28.86
N GLU A 257 60.42 10.43 -27.59
CA GLU A 257 59.70 11.34 -26.69
C GLU A 257 59.49 12.79 -27.18
N ALA A 258 58.34 13.35 -26.81
CA ALA A 258 58.25 14.76 -26.43
C ALA A 258 57.58 14.85 -25.04
N LYS A 259 58.38 15.33 -24.08
CA LYS A 259 58.03 15.67 -22.69
C LYS A 259 56.66 16.37 -22.57
N ARG A 260 55.83 15.87 -21.65
CA ARG A 260 55.14 16.71 -20.66
C ARG A 260 54.95 15.92 -19.37
N GLU A 261 55.47 16.51 -18.31
CA GLU A 261 55.52 16.00 -16.95
C GLU A 261 54.15 15.89 -16.27
N PRO A 262 54.08 15.10 -15.18
CA PRO A 262 52.86 14.53 -14.63
C PRO A 262 52.21 15.45 -13.61
N VAL A 263 50.89 15.57 -13.67
CA VAL A 263 50.08 16.14 -12.59
C VAL A 263 48.95 15.17 -12.27
N GLU A 264 49.00 14.72 -11.02
CA GLU A 264 47.93 14.15 -10.19
C GLU A 264 47.08 13.03 -10.78
N THR A 265 47.42 11.83 -10.30
CA THR A 265 46.54 10.90 -9.60
C THR A 265 45.29 11.55 -8.96
N GLY A 266 44.34 11.95 -9.80
CA GLY A 266 42.95 12.11 -9.41
C GLY A 266 42.34 10.73 -9.30
N ALA A 267 42.41 10.13 -8.10
CA ALA A 267 41.53 9.05 -7.73
C ALA A 267 40.10 9.51 -8.03
N LEU A 268 39.49 8.93 -9.07
CA LEU A 268 38.07 9.10 -9.36
C LEU A 268 37.32 8.47 -8.19
N VAL A 269 37.10 9.28 -7.15
CA VAL A 269 36.07 9.08 -6.15
C VAL A 269 34.80 8.78 -6.95
N PRO A 270 34.15 7.60 -6.79
CA PRO A 270 32.93 7.32 -7.52
C PRO A 270 31.94 8.43 -7.20
N GLU A 271 31.65 9.19 -8.25
CA GLU A 271 30.76 10.34 -8.31
C GLU A 271 29.54 10.09 -7.42
N ALA A 272 29.32 11.00 -6.47
CA ALA A 272 28.32 10.91 -5.43
C ALA A 272 27.03 10.29 -5.99
N ALA A 273 26.75 9.05 -5.57
CA ALA A 273 25.63 8.26 -6.02
C ALA A 273 24.33 8.88 -5.48
N GLY A 274 23.89 10.01 -6.05
CA GLY A 274 22.60 10.60 -5.77
C GLY A 274 21.46 9.72 -6.29
N PRO A 275 20.20 10.02 -5.90
CA PRO A 275 19.04 9.35 -6.47
C PRO A 275 18.97 9.57 -7.98
N ILE A 276 18.61 8.54 -8.73
CA ILE A 276 18.51 8.55 -10.20
C ILE A 276 17.12 8.04 -10.59
N ALA A 277 16.46 8.73 -11.52
CA ALA A 277 15.15 8.31 -12.03
C ALA A 277 15.14 8.29 -13.57
N GLY A 278 14.37 7.37 -14.15
CA GLY A 278 14.19 7.27 -15.60
C GLY A 278 13.72 5.88 -16.04
N VAL A 279 13.70 5.63 -17.34
CA VAL A 279 13.36 4.30 -17.88
C VAL A 279 14.60 3.41 -17.80
N ALA A 280 14.49 2.27 -17.11
CA ALA A 280 15.57 1.31 -16.98
C ALA A 280 15.55 0.27 -18.12
N GLU A 281 16.74 -0.07 -18.62
CA GLU A 281 16.99 -1.25 -19.44
C GLU A 281 17.35 -2.42 -18.51
N VAL A 282 16.67 -3.56 -18.65
CA VAL A 282 16.91 -4.75 -17.79
C VAL A 282 18.03 -5.58 -18.39
N LEU A 283 19.12 -5.79 -17.64
CA LEU A 283 20.22 -6.65 -18.05
C LEU A 283 20.02 -8.09 -17.54
N ASP A 284 19.67 -8.21 -16.26
CA ASP A 284 19.25 -9.45 -15.61
C ASP A 284 18.25 -9.13 -14.49
N THR A 285 17.76 -10.13 -13.76
CA THR A 285 16.76 -9.93 -12.71
C THR A 285 17.28 -9.21 -11.46
N ALA A 286 18.60 -9.10 -11.30
CA ALA A 286 19.26 -8.38 -10.21
C ALA A 286 20.00 -7.12 -10.68
N THR A 287 20.09 -6.87 -11.98
CA THR A 287 20.91 -5.80 -12.57
C THR A 287 20.12 -5.02 -13.62
N LEU A 288 20.03 -3.72 -13.41
CA LEU A 288 19.38 -2.76 -14.29
C LEU A 288 20.41 -1.78 -14.86
N ARG A 289 20.12 -1.20 -16.01
CA ARG A 289 20.87 -0.09 -16.58
C ARG A 289 20.00 1.15 -16.66
N LEU A 290 20.45 2.23 -16.02
CA LEU A 290 19.69 3.48 -15.91
C LEU A 290 20.66 4.66 -16.06
N GLY A 291 20.35 5.59 -16.97
CA GLY A 291 21.21 6.77 -17.20
C GLY A 291 22.65 6.40 -17.59
N GLY A 292 22.83 5.32 -18.35
CA GLY A 292 24.16 4.82 -18.74
C GLY A 292 24.93 4.06 -17.65
N ARG A 293 24.38 3.97 -16.42
CA ARG A 293 25.01 3.28 -15.28
C ARG A 293 24.38 1.90 -15.08
N THR A 294 25.21 0.92 -14.73
CA THR A 294 24.77 -0.41 -14.31
C THR A 294 24.51 -0.39 -12.80
N LEU A 295 23.28 -0.70 -12.40
CA LEU A 295 22.79 -0.66 -11.02
C LEU A 295 22.42 -2.09 -10.60
N ARG A 296 23.03 -2.57 -9.50
CA ARG A 296 22.65 -3.84 -8.87
C ARG A 296 21.58 -3.60 -7.83
N LEU A 297 20.49 -4.37 -7.88
CA LEU A 297 19.41 -4.32 -6.91
C LEU A 297 19.88 -4.78 -5.53
N TYR A 298 19.43 -4.09 -4.49
CA TYR A 298 19.74 -4.42 -3.11
C TYR A 298 19.02 -5.70 -2.68
N GLY A 299 19.74 -6.62 -2.02
CA GLY A 299 19.12 -7.82 -1.45
C GLY A 299 18.84 -8.94 -2.45
N VAL A 300 19.21 -8.79 -3.73
CA VAL A 300 18.89 -9.76 -4.79
C VAL A 300 20.15 -10.30 -5.47
N GLU A 301 20.20 -11.63 -5.60
CA GLU A 301 21.17 -12.34 -6.40
C GLU A 301 20.49 -12.99 -7.62
N ALA A 302 21.03 -12.73 -8.81
CA ALA A 302 20.58 -13.37 -10.03
C ALA A 302 20.85 -14.87 -9.95
N ALA A 303 19.80 -15.68 -10.15
CA ALA A 303 19.90 -17.12 -10.12
C ALA A 303 19.78 -17.71 -11.52
N ARG A 304 20.48 -18.83 -11.75
CA ARG A 304 20.40 -19.54 -13.03
C ARG A 304 18.97 -20.03 -13.27
N GLY A 305 18.40 -19.64 -14.42
CA GLY A 305 17.01 -19.94 -14.77
C GLY A 305 16.03 -18.79 -14.52
N ALA A 306 16.48 -17.69 -13.91
CA ALA A 306 15.72 -16.45 -13.87
C ALA A 306 15.60 -15.84 -15.27
N GLN A 307 14.42 -15.32 -15.61
CA GLN A 307 14.16 -14.74 -16.93
C GLN A 307 14.09 -13.22 -16.83
N ALA A 308 15.06 -12.53 -17.43
CA ALA A 308 15.08 -11.07 -17.50
C ALA A 308 13.87 -10.49 -18.26
N GLY A 309 13.29 -11.27 -19.18
CA GLY A 309 12.11 -10.91 -19.95
C GLY A 309 10.88 -10.64 -19.07
N ASP A 310 10.70 -11.39 -17.97
CA ASP A 310 9.56 -11.20 -17.06
C ASP A 310 9.65 -9.84 -16.35
N LEU A 311 10.85 -9.47 -15.89
CA LEU A 311 11.08 -8.15 -15.28
C LEU A 311 10.96 -7.02 -16.32
N THR A 312 11.41 -7.25 -17.55
CA THR A 312 11.24 -6.28 -18.66
C THR A 312 9.77 -6.05 -18.96
N GLY A 313 8.98 -7.12 -19.07
CA GLY A 313 7.54 -7.06 -19.28
C GLY A 313 6.81 -6.41 -18.11
N TYR A 314 7.23 -6.71 -16.88
CA TYR A 314 6.71 -6.05 -15.69
C TYR A 314 6.97 -4.55 -15.73
N LEU A 315 8.20 -4.09 -16.01
CA LEU A 315 8.52 -2.66 -16.07
C LEU A 315 7.77 -1.96 -17.21
N GLY A 316 7.64 -2.58 -18.39
CA GLY A 316 6.82 -2.07 -19.48
C GLY A 316 7.14 -0.62 -19.91
N GLY A 317 8.40 -0.20 -19.77
CA GLY A 317 8.84 1.18 -20.04
C GLY A 317 8.47 2.22 -18.97
N ARG A 318 7.93 1.80 -17.80
CA ARG A 318 7.63 2.71 -16.69
C ARG A 318 8.91 3.27 -16.07
N PRO A 319 8.89 4.53 -15.59
CA PRO A 319 10.04 5.12 -14.94
C PRO A 319 10.28 4.45 -13.58
N VAL A 320 11.54 4.15 -13.30
CA VAL A 320 12.02 3.64 -12.02
C VAL A 320 12.81 4.72 -11.29
N ASN A 321 12.72 4.75 -9.96
CA ASN A 321 13.48 5.65 -9.11
C ASN A 321 14.42 4.85 -8.21
N CYS A 322 15.72 5.00 -8.40
CA CYS A 322 16.76 4.26 -7.71
C CYS A 322 17.51 5.17 -6.72
N GLN A 323 17.60 4.70 -5.48
CA GLN A 323 18.37 5.34 -4.42
C GLN A 323 19.55 4.46 -4.00
N PRO A 324 20.71 5.05 -3.65
CA PRO A 324 21.83 4.27 -3.15
C PRO A 324 21.45 3.57 -1.82
N SER A 325 21.72 2.28 -1.71
CA SER A 325 21.61 1.59 -0.42
C SER A 325 22.73 2.06 0.52
N PRO A 326 22.54 2.03 1.86
CA PRO A 326 23.63 2.24 2.82
C PRO A 326 24.87 1.36 2.58
N ALA A 327 24.70 0.19 1.93
CA ALA A 327 25.82 -0.68 1.53
C ALA A 327 26.67 -0.14 0.35
N LYS A 328 26.28 0.98 -0.28
CA LYS A 328 26.93 1.71 -1.41
C LYS A 328 27.23 0.91 -2.69
N THR A 329 27.13 -0.41 -2.68
CA THR A 329 27.36 -1.29 -3.84
C THR A 329 26.07 -1.77 -4.51
N ALA A 330 24.92 -1.46 -3.91
CA ALA A 330 23.61 -1.85 -4.40
C ALA A 330 22.61 -0.68 -4.27
N TRP A 331 21.49 -0.80 -5.00
CA TRP A 331 20.49 0.24 -5.19
C TRP A 331 19.12 -0.27 -4.81
N ILE A 332 18.35 0.57 -4.14
CA ILE A 332 16.94 0.34 -3.87
C ILE A 332 16.17 1.06 -4.98
N CYS A 333 15.56 0.30 -5.87
CA CYS A 333 14.84 0.84 -7.02
C CYS A 333 13.34 0.62 -6.84
N THR A 334 12.56 1.66 -7.06
CA THR A 334 11.11 1.62 -6.91
C THR A 334 10.41 1.93 -8.24
N VAL A 335 9.31 1.24 -8.51
CA VAL A 335 8.41 1.51 -9.63
C VAL A 335 6.99 1.66 -9.08
N ASP A 336 6.32 2.76 -9.39
CA ASP A 336 4.97 3.06 -8.89
C ASP A 336 4.84 2.96 -7.35
N GLY A 337 5.94 3.15 -6.61
CA GLY A 337 6.00 3.02 -5.15
C GLY A 337 6.28 1.60 -4.62
N HIS A 338 6.48 0.61 -5.49
CA HIS A 338 6.85 -0.76 -5.12
C HIS A 338 8.35 -0.99 -5.24
N ASP A 339 8.96 -1.69 -4.27
CA ASP A 339 10.36 -2.09 -4.34
C ASP A 339 10.56 -3.20 -5.39
N LEU A 340 11.43 -2.94 -6.38
CA LEU A 340 11.74 -3.91 -7.42
C LEU A 340 12.41 -5.16 -6.86
N SER A 341 13.22 -5.04 -5.80
CA SER A 341 13.84 -6.20 -5.16
C SER A 341 12.80 -7.16 -4.60
N GLU A 342 11.75 -6.62 -3.97
CA GLU A 342 10.64 -7.40 -3.43
C GLU A 342 9.86 -8.08 -4.55
N VAL A 343 9.52 -7.34 -5.61
CA VAL A 343 8.79 -7.88 -6.77
C VAL A 343 9.56 -9.03 -7.43
N VAL A 344 10.89 -8.88 -7.61
CA VAL A 344 11.71 -9.93 -8.21
C VAL A 344 11.74 -11.18 -7.34
N LEU A 345 11.95 -11.04 -6.03
CA LEU A 345 12.01 -12.19 -5.12
C LEU A 345 10.66 -12.88 -4.95
N TYR A 346 9.57 -12.11 -4.85
CA TYR A 346 8.22 -12.63 -4.69
C TYR A 346 7.77 -13.50 -5.87
N ASN A 347 8.19 -13.15 -7.08
CA ASN A 347 7.89 -13.92 -8.30
C ASN A 347 8.91 -15.04 -8.58
N GLY A 348 9.92 -15.23 -7.72
CA GLY A 348 10.94 -16.24 -7.90
C GLY A 348 11.95 -15.91 -9.01
N GLY A 349 12.18 -14.63 -9.29
CA GLY A 349 13.16 -14.15 -10.26
C GLY A 349 14.60 -14.10 -9.73
N GLY A 350 14.84 -14.41 -8.45
CA GLY A 350 16.16 -14.38 -7.85
C GLY A 350 16.21 -15.03 -6.47
N ARG A 351 17.37 -14.94 -5.82
CA ARG A 351 17.59 -15.37 -4.42
C ARG A 351 17.85 -14.17 -3.53
N ALA A 352 17.37 -14.22 -2.30
CA ALA A 352 17.68 -13.19 -1.31
C ALA A 352 19.16 -13.32 -0.90
N THR A 353 19.89 -12.20 -0.90
CA THR A 353 21.27 -12.18 -0.39
C THR A 353 21.29 -12.14 1.15
N PRO A 354 22.42 -12.43 1.82
CA PRO A 354 22.52 -12.37 3.28
C PRO A 354 22.21 -10.99 3.88
N GLU A 355 22.40 -9.92 3.10
CA GLU A 355 22.09 -8.54 3.48
C GLU A 355 20.64 -8.11 3.19
N ALA A 356 19.81 -8.99 2.63
CA ALA A 356 18.41 -8.69 2.32
C ALA A 356 17.62 -8.30 3.59
N THR A 357 16.67 -7.37 3.46
CA THR A 357 15.77 -7.02 4.57
C THR A 357 14.85 -8.21 4.91
N PRO A 358 14.25 -8.24 6.12
CA PRO A 358 13.31 -9.30 6.49
C PRO A 358 12.18 -9.49 5.47
N ASP A 359 11.65 -8.40 4.92
CA ASP A 359 10.57 -8.43 3.93
C ASP A 359 11.00 -9.13 2.62
N LEU A 360 12.24 -8.89 2.17
CA LEU A 360 12.81 -9.56 0.99
C LEU A 360 12.99 -11.07 1.21
N VAL A 361 13.38 -11.48 2.42
CA VAL A 361 13.49 -12.90 2.80
C VAL A 361 12.10 -13.57 2.85
N GLU A 362 11.07 -12.86 3.29
CA GLU A 362 9.69 -13.35 3.25
C GLU A 362 9.17 -13.48 1.81
N ALA A 363 9.49 -12.52 0.93
CA ALA A 363 9.17 -12.59 -0.50
C ALA A 363 9.81 -13.82 -1.16
N GLU A 364 11.09 -14.11 -0.89
CA GLU A 364 11.74 -15.33 -1.41
C GLU A 364 11.06 -16.60 -0.88
N ARG A 365 10.72 -16.64 0.41
CA ARG A 365 10.03 -17.77 1.03
C ARG A 365 8.66 -18.02 0.39
N HIS A 366 7.94 -16.96 0.04
CA HIS A 366 6.69 -17.03 -0.70
C HIS A 366 6.91 -17.72 -2.05
N ALA A 367 7.88 -17.25 -2.84
CA ALA A 367 8.19 -17.83 -4.14
C ALA A 367 8.61 -19.30 -4.05
N ARG A 368 9.40 -19.66 -3.02
CA ARG A 368 9.84 -21.04 -2.79
C ARG A 368 8.67 -21.96 -2.44
N THR A 369 7.75 -21.49 -1.58
CA THR A 369 6.56 -22.25 -1.18
C THR A 369 5.58 -22.39 -2.34
N GLY A 370 5.43 -21.34 -3.15
CA GLY A 370 4.60 -21.31 -4.34
C GLY A 370 5.22 -21.98 -5.57
N LYS A 371 6.47 -22.45 -5.49
CA LYS A 371 7.24 -23.02 -6.61
C LYS A 371 7.24 -22.10 -7.83
N LEU A 372 7.49 -20.80 -7.61
CA LEU A 372 7.48 -19.76 -8.64
C LEU A 372 8.87 -19.57 -9.28
N GLY A 373 8.91 -19.18 -10.55
CA GLY A 373 10.14 -18.81 -11.25
C GLY A 373 11.23 -19.89 -11.18
N ILE A 374 12.38 -19.55 -10.62
CA ILE A 374 13.52 -20.48 -10.45
C ILE A 374 13.21 -21.68 -9.53
N TRP A 375 12.16 -21.59 -8.72
CA TRP A 375 11.73 -22.63 -7.78
C TRP A 375 10.72 -23.62 -8.38
N ALA A 376 10.31 -23.43 -9.65
CA ALA A 376 9.31 -24.25 -10.32
C ALA A 376 9.81 -25.67 -10.69
N LYS A 377 11.14 -25.90 -10.69
CA LYS A 377 11.72 -27.19 -11.06
C LYS A 377 12.10 -28.02 -9.82
N PRO A 378 11.72 -29.31 -9.77
CA PRO A 378 12.09 -30.24 -8.71
C PRO A 378 13.55 -30.69 -8.78
#